data_AF-A0A3B5YTA2-F1
#
_entry.id   AF-A0A3B5YTA2-F1
#
_cell.length_a   1.000
_cell.length_b   1.000
_cell.length_c   1.000
_cell.angle_alpha   90.00
_cell.angle_beta   90.00
_cell.angle_gamma   90.00
#
_symmetry.space_group_name_H-M   'P 1'
#
loop_
_entity.id
_entity.type
_entity.pdbx_description
1 polymer ?
#
loop_
_entity_poly.entity_id
_entity_poly.type
_entity_poly.pdbx_seq_one_letter_code
_entity_poly.pdbx_strand_id
1 'polypeptide(L)' 'MRTTQILLLGLALMVLSSDMATIEGEVHCGPEIGTGPLPCDRANCTTWCRNNGGKNAECVPGGCRCVACWKEPPSSPLSS' A
#
# COMPACT_ATOMS: atom_id res chain seq x y z
N MET A 1 18.86 15.58 -41.53
CA MET A 1 17.42 15.21 -41.44
C MET A 1 17.17 13.79 -40.93
N ARG A 2 18.04 12.78 -41.15
CA ARG A 2 17.80 11.41 -40.65
C ARG A 2 18.06 11.23 -39.14
N THR A 3 19.05 11.94 -38.59
CA THR A 3 19.47 11.81 -37.17
C THR A 3 18.43 12.34 -36.19
N THR A 4 17.76 13.43 -36.54
CA THR A 4 16.66 14.00 -35.74
C THR A 4 15.45 13.07 -35.66
N GLN A 5 15.16 12.32 -36.73
CA GLN A 5 14.05 11.34 -36.73
C GLN A 5 14.34 10.15 -35.82
N ILE A 6 15.59 9.69 -35.76
CA ILE A 6 16.01 8.58 -34.90
C ILE A 6 15.93 9.00 -33.42
N LEU A 7 16.35 10.24 -33.11
CA LEU A 7 16.24 10.81 -31.76
C LEU A 7 14.78 10.94 -31.31
N LEU A 8 13.90 11.39 -32.21
CA LEU A 8 12.46 11.49 -31.94
C LEU A 8 11.82 10.11 -31.74
N LEU A 9 12.21 9.10 -32.52
CA LEU A 9 11.74 7.72 -32.32
C LEU A 9 12.19 7.16 -30.96
N GLY A 10 13.44 7.40 -30.58
CA GLY A 10 13.98 6.95 -29.29
C GLY A 10 13.26 7.59 -28.11
N LEU A 11 12.97 8.89 -28.19
CA LEU A 11 12.18 9.61 -27.17
C LEU A 11 10.74 9.10 -27.09
N ALA A 12 10.10 8.83 -28.23
CA ALA A 12 8.75 8.27 -28.25
C ALA A 12 8.72 6.90 -27.56
N LEU A 13 9.65 6.00 -27.90
CA LEU A 13 9.71 4.66 -27.28
C LEU A 13 9.96 4.71 -25.77
N MET A 14 10.77 5.67 -25.27
CA MET A 14 10.98 5.85 -23.84
C MET A 14 9.74 6.37 -23.09
N VAL A 15 8.92 7.21 -23.72
CA VAL A 15 7.65 7.66 -23.13
C VAL A 15 6.63 6.51 -23.10
N LEU A 16 6.60 5.68 -24.15
CA LEU A 16 5.72 4.52 -24.26
C LEU A 16 6.11 3.35 -23.36
N SER A 17 7.34 3.26 -22.85
CA SER A 17 7.75 2.19 -21.93
C SER A 17 7.45 2.45 -20.45
N SER A 18 6.64 3.48 -20.14
CA SER A 18 6.34 3.89 -18.77
C SER A 18 5.27 3.04 -18.07
N ASP A 19 4.90 1.88 -18.63
CA ASP A 19 4.14 0.85 -17.92
C ASP A 19 5.01 0.20 -16.84
N MET A 20 5.36 0.97 -15.82
CA MET A 20 5.58 0.41 -14.49
C MET A 20 4.24 -0.20 -14.08
N ALA A 21 4.08 -1.49 -14.38
CA ALA A 21 3.12 -2.35 -13.72
C ALA A 21 3.49 -2.37 -12.24
N THR A 22 3.07 -1.33 -11.52
CA THR A 22 3.05 -1.34 -10.07
C THR A 22 2.04 -2.40 -9.75
N ILE A 23 2.53 -3.60 -9.44
CA ILE A 23 1.68 -4.66 -8.91
C ILE A 23 1.26 -4.17 -7.52
N GLU A 24 0.21 -3.35 -7.52
CA GLU A 24 -0.58 -3.00 -6.36
C GLU A 24 -1.29 -4.28 -5.93
N GLY A 25 -0.55 -5.18 -5.29
CA GLY A 25 -1.17 -6.29 -4.57
C GLY A 25 -2.21 -5.70 -3.62
N GLU A 26 -3.42 -6.24 -3.69
CA GLU A 26 -4.56 -5.77 -2.93
C GLU A 26 -4.22 -5.84 -1.43
N VAL A 27 -4.41 -4.71 -0.75
CA VAL A 27 -4.17 -4.62 0.69
C VAL A 27 -5.47 -5.02 1.37
N HIS A 28 -5.48 -6.23 1.93
CA HIS A 28 -6.60 -6.69 2.75
C HIS A 28 -6.36 -6.30 4.20
N CYS A 29 -7.33 -5.64 4.80
CA CYS A 29 -7.35 -5.35 6.22
C CYS A 29 -8.39 -6.24 6.90
N GLY A 30 -7.94 -6.95 7.92
CA GLY A 30 -8.81 -7.76 8.77
C GLY A 30 -9.74 -6.91 9.64
N PRO A 31 -10.62 -7.56 10.40
CA PRO A 31 -11.49 -6.89 11.36
C PRO A 31 -10.69 -6.12 12.41
N GLU A 32 -11.35 -5.14 13.03
CA GLU A 32 -10.75 -4.37 14.12
C GLU A 32 -10.34 -5.30 15.27
N ILE A 33 -9.07 -5.24 15.64
CA ILE A 33 -8.48 -6.05 16.71
C ILE A 33 -8.97 -5.55 18.08
N GLY A 34 -9.30 -4.26 18.17
CA GLY A 34 -9.97 -3.67 19.33
C GLY A 34 -9.87 -2.15 19.34
N THR A 35 -10.50 -1.54 20.36
CA THR A 35 -10.44 -0.11 20.63
C THR A 35 -9.39 0.16 21.71
N GLY A 36 -8.36 0.92 21.37
CA GLY A 36 -7.27 1.28 22.29
C GLY A 36 -7.58 2.51 23.16
N PRO A 37 -6.56 3.05 23.86
CA PRO A 37 -6.76 4.00 24.96
C PRO A 37 -7.34 5.36 24.52
N LEU A 38 -8.11 5.96 25.42
CA LEU A 38 -8.54 7.37 25.38
C LEU A 38 -7.73 8.17 26.42
N PRO A 39 -7.29 9.42 26.11
CA PRO A 39 -7.39 10.08 24.80
C PRO A 39 -6.52 9.40 23.75
N CYS A 40 -6.94 9.44 22.49
CA CYS A 40 -6.14 8.84 21.41
C CYS A 40 -4.93 9.71 21.11
N ASP A 41 -3.76 9.24 21.53
CA ASP A 41 -2.46 9.73 21.09
C ASP A 41 -1.88 8.78 20.04
N ARG A 42 -1.29 9.32 18.98
CA ARG A 42 -0.77 8.49 17.86
C ARG A 42 0.32 7.54 18.33
N ALA A 43 1.22 7.96 19.23
CA ALA A 43 2.33 7.12 19.71
C ALA A 43 1.82 5.98 20.60
N ASN A 44 0.92 6.29 21.53
CA ASN A 44 0.27 5.28 22.38
C ASN A 44 -0.61 4.33 21.56
N CYS A 45 -1.36 4.84 20.59
CA CYS A 45 -2.21 4.04 19.71
C CYS A 45 -1.38 3.07 18.86
N THR A 46 -0.26 3.55 18.30
CA THR A 46 0.68 2.71 17.54
C THR A 46 1.30 1.63 18.42
N THR A 47 1.74 2.00 19.62
CA THR A 47 2.37 1.06 20.57
C THR A 47 1.38 -0.01 21.02
N TRP A 48 0.17 0.41 21.40
CA TRP A 48 -0.91 -0.50 21.79
C TRP A 48 -1.27 -1.44 20.63
N CYS A 49 -1.43 -0.92 19.42
CA CYS A 49 -1.78 -1.73 18.26
C CYS A 49 -0.69 -2.77 17.94
N ARG A 50 0.59 -2.37 18.01
CA ARG A 50 1.73 -3.28 17.84
C ARG A 50 1.74 -4.41 18.88
N ASN A 51 1.43 -4.09 20.13
CA ASN A 51 1.36 -5.07 21.22
C ASN A 51 0.20 -6.05 21.07
N ASN A 52 -0.86 -5.67 20.34
CA ASN A 52 -2.02 -6.52 20.04
C ASN A 52 -1.93 -7.21 18.67
N GLY A 53 -0.76 -7.15 18.00
CA GLY A 53 -0.53 -7.85 16.74
C GLY A 53 -1.06 -7.15 15.49
N GLY A 54 -1.53 -5.91 15.60
CA GLY A 54 -1.91 -5.10 14.45
C GLY A 54 -0.71 -4.45 13.78
N LYS A 55 -0.89 -4.06 12.51
CA LYS A 55 0.15 -3.37 11.72
C LYS A 55 -0.21 -1.92 11.41
N ASN A 56 -1.49 -1.58 11.46
CA ASN A 56 -1.97 -0.24 11.19
C ASN A 56 -2.81 0.25 12.37
N ALA A 57 -2.45 1.43 12.87
CA ALA A 57 -3.08 2.08 14.01
C ALA A 57 -3.59 3.46 13.56
N GLU A 58 -4.84 3.76 13.87
CA GLU A 58 -5.48 5.02 13.49
C GLU A 58 -6.23 5.60 14.67
N CYS A 59 -6.07 6.89 14.92
CA CYS A 59 -6.92 7.60 15.87
C CYS A 59 -8.22 8.01 15.21
N VAL A 60 -9.33 7.48 15.72
CA VAL A 60 -10.69 7.80 15.29
C VAL A 60 -11.45 8.49 16.43
N PRO A 61 -12.59 9.16 16.17
CA PRO A 61 -13.34 9.88 17.21
C PRO A 61 -13.76 9.02 18.43
N GLY A 62 -13.78 7.69 18.30
CA GLY A 62 -14.09 6.74 19.38
C GLY A 62 -12.87 6.13 20.10
N GLY A 63 -11.64 6.53 19.76
CA GLY A 63 -10.40 5.99 20.36
C GLY A 63 -9.40 5.52 19.31
N CYS A 64 -8.54 4.57 19.69
CA CYS A 64 -7.55 4.00 18.78
C CYS A 64 -8.13 2.78 18.05
N ARG A 65 -8.24 2.85 16.72
CA ARG A 65 -8.56 1.72 15.84
C ARG A 65 -7.27 1.00 15.47
N CYS A 66 -7.25 -0.32 15.66
CA CYS A 66 -6.12 -1.17 15.29
C CYS A 66 -6.57 -2.28 14.34
N VAL A 67 -5.88 -2.41 13.21
CA VAL A 67 -6.16 -3.44 12.21
C VAL A 67 -4.87 -4.15 11.79
N ALA A 68 -4.99 -5.44 11.50
CA ALA A 68 -3.96 -6.18 10.80
C ALA A 68 -4.26 -6.12 9.30
N CYS A 69 -3.39 -5.49 8.53
CA CYS A 69 -3.46 -5.56 7.08
C CYS A 69 -2.32 -6.42 6.54
N TRP A 70 -2.63 -7.21 5.53
CA TRP A 70 -1.68 -8.00 4.77
C TRP A 70 -1.83 -7.66 3.29
N LYS A 71 -0.72 -7.69 2.57
CA LYS A 71 -0.73 -7.64 1.12
C LYS A 71 -0.85 -9.09 0.67
N GLU A 72 -1.91 -9.42 -0.07
CA GLU A 72 -1.90 -10.71 -0.74
C GLU A 72 -0.76 -10.70 -1.77
N PRO A 73 0.05 -11.77 -1.86
CA PRO A 73 0.94 -11.91 -2.99
C PRO A 73 0.08 -11.82 -4.25
N PRO A 74 0.53 -11.11 -5.30
CA PRO A 74 -0.23 -11.05 -6.54
C PRO A 74 -0.58 -12.47 -6.93
N SER A 75 -1.88 -12.72 -7.12
CA SER A 75 -2.37 -13.99 -7.63
C SER A 75 -1.61 -14.24 -8.93
N SER A 76 -0.66 -15.18 -8.87
CA SER A 76 0.02 -15.62 -10.09
C SER A 76 -1.09 -16.06 -11.02
N PRO A 77 -1.15 -15.57 -12.28
CA PRO A 77 -2.12 -16.10 -13.21
C PRO A 77 -1.88 -17.61 -13.24
N LEU A 78 -2.88 -18.35 -12.79
CA LEU A 78 -2.89 -19.79 -12.83
C LEU A 78 -2.83 -20.14 -14.31
N SER A 79 -1.63 -20.39 -14.83
CA SER A 79 -1.44 -20.93 -16.17
C SER A 79 -2.19 -22.26 -16.23
N SER A 80 -3.37 -22.24 -16.86
CA SER A 80 -4.13 -23.42 -17.29
C SER A 80 -4.15 -23.46 -18.81
#